data_AF-A0A8J6V3X7-F1
#
_entry.id   AF-A0A8J6V3X7-F1
#
_cell.length_a   1.000
_cell.length_b   1.000
_cell.length_c   1.000
_cell.angle_alpha   90.00
_cell.angle_beta   90.00
_cell.angle_gamma   90.00
#
_symmetry.space_group_name_H-M   'P 1'
#
loop_
_entity.id
_entity.type
_entity.pdbx_description
1 polymer ?
#
loop_
_entity_poly.entity_id
_entity_poly.type
_entity_poly.pdbx_seq_one_letter_code
_entity_poly.pdbx_strand_id
1 'polypeptide(L)'
;MGRSASQSSPTIGNKKAPNRRPSPKGPVKLVTGIYFSVLICTTIGLVMLSSGRMTVGGVPLPIVISFLNDQTARDAYFSGKKTKLHDRLDDMGIEEQMKNFYRPQIPDEAKLDQHIHQILYERTGYVGEQYSVNAQGLLVLKD
;
A
#
# COMPACT_ATOMS: atom_id res chain seq x y z
N MET A 1 2.63 77.16 -68.71
CA MET A 1 1.49 76.90 -67.81
C MET A 1 1.24 75.39 -67.79
N GLY A 2 1.72 74.72 -66.74
CA GLY A 2 1.72 73.27 -66.62
C GLY A 2 1.16 72.83 -65.26
N ARG A 3 0.25 71.86 -65.34
CA ARG A 3 -0.24 70.84 -64.37
C ARG A 3 0.83 70.41 -63.35
N SER A 4 0.56 69.81 -62.19
CA SER A 4 -0.63 69.26 -61.53
C SER A 4 -0.19 69.00 -60.08
N ALA A 5 -1.06 69.25 -59.10
CA ALA A 5 -0.83 68.80 -57.73
C ALA A 5 -0.90 67.27 -57.65
N SER A 6 0.04 66.63 -56.95
CA SER A 6 -0.06 65.22 -56.55
C SER A 6 0.32 65.10 -55.08
N GLN A 7 -0.68 64.70 -54.29
CA GLN A 7 -0.58 64.31 -52.88
C GLN A 7 0.33 63.09 -52.73
N SER A 8 1.23 63.11 -51.75
CA SER A 8 1.99 61.94 -51.29
C SER A 8 1.43 61.47 -49.94
N SER A 9 0.80 60.30 -49.93
CA SER A 9 0.37 59.59 -48.71
C SER A 9 1.58 58.95 -47.98
N PRO A 10 1.55 58.83 -46.64
CA PRO A 10 2.59 58.14 -45.90
C PRO A 10 2.39 56.61 -45.91
N THR A 11 3.44 55.88 -46.28
CA THR A 11 3.50 54.41 -46.30
C THR A 11 3.62 53.86 -44.87
N ILE A 12 2.61 53.14 -44.39
CA ILE A 12 2.65 52.38 -43.14
C ILE A 12 3.59 51.18 -43.30
N GLY A 13 4.71 51.20 -42.55
CA GLY A 13 5.68 50.11 -42.50
C GLY A 13 5.11 48.87 -41.80
N ASN A 14 4.81 47.84 -42.58
CA ASN A 14 4.32 46.55 -42.11
C ASN A 14 5.49 45.68 -41.61
N LYS A 15 5.78 45.72 -40.29
CA LYS A 15 6.76 44.83 -39.65
C LYS A 15 6.16 43.42 -39.52
N LYS A 16 6.53 42.50 -40.42
CA LYS A 16 6.26 41.06 -40.27
C LYS A 16 6.90 40.53 -38.98
N ALA A 17 6.09 40.04 -38.05
CA ALA A 17 6.55 39.32 -36.88
C ALA A 17 7.25 38.00 -37.26
N PRO A 18 8.33 37.59 -36.57
CA PRO A 18 9.00 36.32 -36.85
C PRO A 18 8.12 35.13 -36.46
N ASN A 19 7.84 34.28 -37.44
CA ASN A 19 7.12 33.03 -37.31
C ASN A 19 7.95 32.01 -36.47
N ARG A 20 7.73 31.99 -35.15
CA ARG A 20 8.29 30.96 -34.27
C ARG A 20 7.52 29.65 -34.47
N ARG A 21 8.09 28.73 -35.25
CA ARG A 21 7.60 27.36 -35.34
C ARG A 21 7.68 26.70 -33.95
N PRO A 22 6.60 26.11 -33.41
CA PRO A 22 6.68 25.32 -32.20
C PRO A 22 7.51 24.06 -32.47
N SER A 23 8.65 23.94 -31.78
CA SER A 23 9.44 22.71 -31.78
C SER A 23 8.60 21.58 -31.18
N PRO A 24 8.45 20.43 -31.86
CA PRO A 24 7.66 19.31 -31.35
C PRO A 24 8.46 18.64 -30.24
N LYS A 25 8.29 19.13 -29.00
CA LYS A 25 8.69 18.39 -27.80
C LYS A 25 7.68 17.24 -27.61
N GLY A 26 7.78 16.24 -28.49
CA GLY A 26 6.90 15.08 -28.55
C GLY A 26 6.97 14.16 -27.31
N PRO A 27 6.19 13.06 -27.31
CA PRO A 27 5.82 12.24 -26.16
C PRO A 27 6.96 11.53 -25.42
N VAL A 28 8.21 11.70 -25.86
CA VAL A 28 9.40 11.06 -25.29
C VAL A 28 9.56 11.39 -23.80
N LYS A 29 9.30 12.64 -23.39
CA LYS A 29 9.39 13.04 -21.97
C LYS A 29 8.32 12.40 -21.09
N LEU A 30 7.15 12.09 -21.67
CA LEU A 30 6.06 11.42 -20.98
C LEU A 30 6.38 9.94 -20.76
N VAL A 31 6.90 9.27 -21.80
CA VAL A 31 7.28 7.85 -21.74
C VAL A 31 8.42 7.64 -20.74
N THR A 32 9.47 8.47 -20.75
CA THR A 32 10.56 8.39 -19.77
C THR A 32 10.07 8.61 -18.33
N GLY A 33 9.10 9.51 -18.13
CA GLY A 33 8.48 9.73 -16.81
C GLY A 33 7.71 8.52 -16.29
N ILE A 34 6.99 7.81 -17.17
CA ILE A 34 6.29 6.57 -16.80
C ILE A 34 7.29 5.49 -16.39
N TYR A 35 8.37 5.29 -17.13
CA TYR A 35 9.41 4.31 -16.76
C TYR A 35 10.05 4.63 -15.41
N PHE A 36 10.37 5.91 -15.14
CA PHE A 36 10.89 6.32 -13.84
C PHE A 36 9.88 6.08 -12.71
N SER A 37 8.60 6.40 -12.93
CA SER A 37 7.55 6.15 -11.95
C SER A 37 7.39 4.67 -11.65
N VAL A 38 7.37 3.82 -12.67
CA VAL A 38 7.28 2.36 -12.49
C VAL A 38 8.50 1.87 -11.73
N LEU A 39 9.72 2.28 -12.13
CA LEU A 39 10.96 1.87 -11.47
C LEU A 39 10.99 2.28 -9.98
N ILE A 40 10.54 3.50 -9.66
CA ILE A 40 10.47 3.98 -8.27
C ILE A 40 9.44 3.16 -7.48
N CYS A 41 8.25 2.92 -8.03
CA CYS A 41 7.24 2.10 -7.36
C CYS A 41 7.72 0.67 -7.14
N THR A 42 8.37 0.05 -8.14
CA THR A 42 8.91 -1.30 -8.01
C THR A 42 10.03 -1.37 -6.98
N THR A 43 10.94 -0.39 -6.94
CA THR A 43 12.05 -0.36 -5.96
C THR A 43 11.56 -0.13 -4.54
N ILE A 44 10.64 0.82 -4.32
CA ILE A 44 10.02 1.03 -2.99
C ILE A 44 9.27 -0.23 -2.55
N GLY A 45 8.50 -0.84 -3.45
CA GLY A 45 7.81 -2.11 -3.19
C GLY A 45 8.78 -3.23 -2.80
N LEU A 46 9.89 -3.37 -3.53
CA LEU A 46 10.91 -4.39 -3.26
C LEU A 46 11.60 -4.15 -1.91
N VAL A 47 11.93 -2.90 -1.59
CA VAL A 47 12.55 -2.53 -0.30
C VAL A 47 11.60 -2.83 0.84
N MET A 48 10.33 -2.41 0.74
CA MET A 48 9.33 -2.70 1.77
C MET A 48 9.09 -4.21 1.94
N LEU A 49 9.05 -4.97 0.83
CA LEU A 49 8.93 -6.42 0.86
C LEU A 49 10.16 -7.07 1.53
N SER A 50 11.36 -6.65 1.15
CA SER A 50 12.63 -7.15 1.71
C SER A 50 12.83 -6.77 3.18
N SER A 51 12.24 -5.66 3.63
CA SER A 51 12.30 -5.25 5.04
C SER A 51 11.40 -6.10 5.94
N GLY A 52 10.55 -6.97 5.36
CA GLY A 52 9.60 -7.81 6.09
C GLY A 52 8.47 -7.03 6.75
N ARG A 53 8.44 -5.70 6.64
CA ARG A 53 7.51 -4.79 7.35
C ARG A 53 6.12 -4.69 6.76
N MET A 54 5.83 -5.43 5.69
CA MET A 54 4.50 -5.43 5.09
C MET A 54 3.54 -6.29 5.91
N THR A 55 2.36 -5.75 6.20
CA THR A 55 1.27 -6.46 6.85
C THR A 55 0.01 -6.38 5.99
N VAL A 56 -0.80 -7.44 6.05
CA VAL A 56 -2.15 -7.46 5.45
C VAL A 56 -3.13 -7.55 6.60
N GLY A 57 -3.85 -6.46 6.84
CA GLY A 57 -4.80 -6.40 7.94
C GLY A 57 -4.17 -6.60 9.33
N GLY A 58 -2.92 -6.19 9.53
CA GLY A 58 -2.18 -6.39 10.77
C GLY A 58 -1.45 -7.73 10.87
N VAL A 59 -1.57 -8.62 9.89
CA VAL A 59 -0.80 -9.88 9.87
C VAL A 59 0.43 -9.71 8.97
N PRO A 60 1.66 -9.97 9.47
CA PRO A 60 2.88 -9.94 8.66
C PRO A 60 2.76 -10.80 7.39
N LEU A 61 3.21 -10.27 6.25
CA LEU A 61 3.08 -10.95 4.96
C LEU A 61 3.70 -12.36 4.92
N PRO A 62 4.87 -12.63 5.54
CA PRO A 62 5.42 -13.99 5.61
C PRO A 62 4.48 -14.99 6.28
N ILE A 63 3.77 -14.56 7.33
CA ILE A 63 2.78 -15.36 8.05
C ILE A 63 1.57 -15.65 7.16
N VAL A 64 1.07 -14.63 6.45
CA VAL A 64 -0.04 -14.81 5.49
C VAL A 64 0.33 -15.81 4.41
N ILE A 65 1.55 -15.72 3.85
CA ILE A 65 2.04 -16.66 2.83
C ILE A 65 2.16 -18.07 3.43
N SER A 66 2.70 -18.21 4.64
CA SER A 66 2.78 -19.50 5.34
C SER A 66 1.40 -20.13 5.52
N PHE A 67 0.44 -19.35 6.02
CA PHE A 67 -0.97 -19.75 6.14
C PHE A 67 -1.58 -20.17 4.80
N LEU A 68 -1.36 -19.41 3.73
CA LEU A 68 -1.87 -19.73 2.40
C LEU A 68 -1.20 -20.96 1.77
N ASN A 69 -0.01 -21.35 2.23
CA ASN A 69 0.64 -22.58 1.79
C ASN A 69 0.21 -23.81 2.61
N ASP A 70 -0.39 -23.60 3.80
CA ASP A 70 -0.89 -24.68 4.63
C ASP A 70 -2.31 -25.10 4.22
N GLN A 71 -2.44 -26.31 3.69
CA GLN A 71 -3.74 -26.80 3.23
C GLN A 71 -4.73 -27.01 4.38
N THR A 72 -4.27 -27.50 5.53
CA THR A 72 -5.11 -27.74 6.71
C THR A 72 -5.69 -26.44 7.27
N ALA A 73 -4.87 -25.39 7.36
CA ALA A 73 -5.27 -24.09 7.87
C ALA A 73 -6.27 -23.41 6.93
N ARG A 74 -6.01 -23.42 5.62
CA ARG A 74 -6.96 -22.90 4.62
C ARG A 74 -8.29 -23.64 4.67
N ASP A 75 -8.26 -24.97 4.68
CA ASP A 75 -9.48 -25.78 4.72
C ASP A 75 -10.27 -25.49 6.00
N ALA A 76 -9.60 -25.41 7.15
CA ALA A 76 -10.26 -25.08 8.41
C ALA A 76 -10.88 -23.67 8.39
N TYR A 77 -10.18 -22.70 7.80
CA TYR A 77 -10.65 -21.32 7.64
C TYR A 77 -11.89 -21.23 6.74
N PHE A 78 -11.82 -21.75 5.51
CA PHE A 78 -12.94 -21.67 4.57
C PHE A 78 -14.11 -22.58 4.95
N SER A 79 -13.87 -23.64 5.74
CA SER A 79 -14.93 -24.50 6.29
C SER A 79 -15.55 -23.92 7.58
N GLY A 80 -15.08 -22.79 8.09
CA GLY A 80 -15.56 -22.18 9.34
C GLY A 80 -15.28 -23.02 10.60
N LYS A 81 -14.34 -23.97 10.55
CA LYS A 81 -14.01 -24.87 11.68
C LYS A 81 -13.05 -24.18 12.63
N LYS A 82 -13.58 -23.26 13.46
CA LYS A 82 -12.80 -22.38 14.35
C LYS A 82 -11.78 -23.11 15.23
N THR A 83 -12.18 -24.18 15.92
CA THR A 83 -11.27 -24.96 16.79
C THR A 83 -10.15 -25.61 15.98
N LYS A 84 -10.48 -26.24 14.84
CA LYS A 84 -9.47 -26.85 13.97
C LYS A 84 -8.50 -25.82 13.38
N LEU A 85 -9.01 -24.64 13.06
CA LEU A 85 -8.19 -23.53 12.58
C LEU A 85 -7.25 -23.06 13.69
N HIS A 86 -7.77 -22.90 14.91
CA HIS A 86 -7.00 -22.49 16.07
C HIS A 86 -5.82 -23.44 16.32
N ASP A 87 -6.09 -24.73 16.49
CA ASP A 87 -5.06 -25.72 16.78
C ASP A 87 -4.00 -25.73 15.68
N ARG A 88 -4.43 -25.55 14.41
CA ARG A 88 -3.48 -25.49 13.30
C ARG A 88 -2.64 -24.21 13.30
N LEU A 89 -3.19 -23.06 13.67
CA LEU A 89 -2.44 -21.81 13.77
C LEU A 89 -1.43 -21.84 14.92
N ASP A 90 -1.79 -22.50 16.03
CA ASP A 90 -0.88 -22.76 17.16
C ASP A 90 0.25 -23.71 16.77
N ASP A 91 -0.07 -24.84 16.11
CA ASP A 91 0.94 -25.76 15.55
C ASP A 91 1.92 -25.07 14.59
N MET A 92 1.45 -24.08 13.83
CA MET A 92 2.26 -23.28 12.93
C MET A 92 3.09 -22.21 13.65
N GLY A 93 2.88 -22.01 14.95
CA GLY A 93 3.56 -21.00 15.76
C GLY A 93 3.26 -19.57 15.30
N ILE A 94 2.07 -19.31 14.76
CA ILE A 94 1.73 -18.01 14.18
C ILE A 94 1.77 -16.90 15.23
N GLU A 95 1.28 -17.16 16.43
CA GLU A 95 1.28 -16.17 17.51
C GLU A 95 2.69 -15.69 17.86
N GLU A 96 3.63 -16.63 18.05
CA GLU A 96 5.02 -16.29 18.36
C GLU A 96 5.71 -15.58 17.19
N GLN A 97 5.42 -15.96 15.95
CA GLN A 97 5.92 -15.23 14.78
C GLN A 97 5.40 -13.78 14.74
N MET A 98 4.13 -13.57 15.08
CA MET A 98 3.55 -12.22 15.19
C MET A 98 4.18 -11.43 16.34
N LYS A 99 4.35 -12.05 17.51
CA LYS A 99 5.04 -11.44 18.66
C LYS A 99 6.43 -10.98 18.27
N ASN A 100 7.23 -11.84 17.63
CA ASN A 100 8.57 -11.48 17.15
C ASN A 100 8.58 -10.29 16.19
N PHE A 101 7.57 -10.18 15.31
CA PHE A 101 7.45 -9.05 14.38
C PHE A 101 7.10 -7.72 15.09
N TYR A 102 6.22 -7.78 16.08
CA TYR A 102 5.68 -6.59 16.76
C TYR A 102 6.43 -6.19 18.02
N ARG A 103 7.22 -7.07 18.64
CA ARG A 103 8.01 -6.80 19.86
C ARG A 103 8.88 -5.53 19.77
N PRO A 104 9.52 -5.19 18.62
CA PRO A 104 10.26 -3.93 18.49
C PRO A 104 9.37 -2.66 18.53
N GLN A 105 8.06 -2.80 18.31
CA GLN A 105 7.09 -1.71 18.22
C GLN A 105 6.24 -1.61 19.49
N ILE A 106 6.00 -2.73 20.16
CA ILE A 106 5.21 -2.85 21.39
C ILE A 106 6.08 -3.55 22.44
N PRO A 107 6.80 -2.78 23.29
CA PRO A 107 7.72 -3.36 24.28
C PRO A 107 7.02 -4.01 25.47
N ASP A 108 5.77 -3.63 25.74
CA ASP A 108 4.96 -4.16 26.84
C ASP A 108 4.33 -5.49 26.39
N GLU A 109 4.82 -6.60 26.95
CA GLU A 109 4.42 -7.96 26.55
C GLU A 109 2.91 -8.21 26.74
N ALA A 110 2.27 -7.63 27.76
CA ALA A 110 0.83 -7.80 27.96
C ALA A 110 0.03 -7.09 26.86
N LYS A 111 0.46 -5.88 26.47
CA LYS A 111 -0.15 -5.15 25.35
C LYS A 111 0.16 -5.80 24.01
N LEU A 112 1.35 -6.37 23.84
CA LEU A 112 1.73 -7.12 22.65
C LEU A 112 0.81 -8.34 22.50
N ASP A 113 0.67 -9.12 23.56
CA ASP A 113 -0.19 -10.31 23.59
C ASP A 113 -1.64 -9.95 23.24
N GLN A 114 -2.21 -8.94 23.90
CA GLN A 114 -3.55 -8.46 23.61
C GLN A 114 -3.70 -7.97 22.16
N HIS A 115 -2.69 -7.26 21.63
CA HIS A 115 -2.69 -6.78 20.25
C HIS A 115 -2.70 -7.93 19.24
N ILE A 116 -1.86 -8.95 19.45
CA ILE A 116 -1.82 -10.13 18.58
C ILE A 116 -3.15 -10.88 18.63
N HIS A 117 -3.67 -11.12 19.83
CA HIS A 117 -4.97 -11.76 20.02
C HIS A 117 -6.10 -10.99 19.33
N GLN A 118 -6.10 -9.66 19.40
CA GLN A 118 -7.09 -8.82 18.73
C GLN A 118 -7.01 -8.97 17.20
N ILE A 119 -5.80 -8.95 16.62
CA ILE A 119 -5.63 -9.17 15.18
C ILE A 119 -6.15 -10.56 14.78
N LEU A 120 -5.80 -11.60 15.54
CA LEU A 120 -6.25 -12.96 15.27
C LEU A 120 -7.78 -13.07 15.38
N TYR A 121 -8.41 -12.42 16.37
CA TYR A 121 -9.86 -12.35 16.51
C TYR A 121 -10.53 -11.70 15.30
N GLU A 122 -10.06 -10.53 14.88
CA GLU A 122 -10.62 -9.81 13.75
C GLU A 122 -10.52 -10.58 12.43
N ARG A 123 -9.47 -11.41 12.28
CA ARG A 123 -9.21 -12.15 11.04
C ARG A 123 -9.86 -13.53 10.99
N THR A 124 -9.95 -14.20 12.13
CA THR A 124 -10.34 -15.61 12.21
C THR A 124 -11.56 -15.86 13.09
N GLY A 125 -11.98 -14.87 13.88
CA GLY A 125 -12.97 -15.02 14.94
C GLY A 125 -12.45 -15.78 16.16
N TYR A 126 -11.12 -15.91 16.30
CA TYR A 126 -10.42 -16.51 17.44
C TYR A 126 -10.54 -15.67 18.71
N VAL A 127 -10.96 -16.26 19.81
CA VAL A 127 -10.92 -15.65 21.14
C VAL A 127 -10.05 -16.54 22.01
N GLY A 128 -8.92 -16.03 22.48
CA GLY A 128 -8.04 -16.77 23.39
C GLY A 128 -8.76 -17.12 24.69
N GLU A 129 -8.37 -18.22 25.32
CA GLU A 129 -9.07 -18.74 26.52
C GLU A 129 -9.16 -17.71 27.65
N GLN A 130 -8.13 -16.87 27.78
CA GLN A 130 -8.03 -15.83 28.81
C GLN A 130 -8.79 -14.54 28.48
N TYR A 131 -9.37 -14.44 27.28
CA TYR A 131 -10.00 -13.21 26.79
C TYR A 131 -11.50 -13.39 26.58
N SER A 132 -12.24 -12.29 26.75
CA SER A 132 -13.64 -12.16 26.38
C SER A 132 -13.81 -10.97 25.43
N VAL A 133 -14.81 -11.02 24.57
CA VAL A 133 -15.13 -9.90 23.67
C VAL A 133 -16.11 -9.00 24.38
N ASN A 134 -15.74 -7.73 24.59
CA ASN A 134 -16.64 -6.74 25.17
C ASN A 134 -17.70 -6.27 24.14
N ALA A 135 -18.65 -5.43 24.59
CA ALA A 135 -19.72 -4.92 23.73
C ALA A 135 -19.22 -4.10 22.52
N GLN A 136 -17.96 -3.65 22.55
CA GLN A 136 -17.30 -2.88 21.50
C GLN A 136 -16.51 -3.76 20.52
N GLY A 137 -16.50 -5.09 20.70
CA GLY A 137 -15.76 -6.01 19.83
C GLY A 137 -14.26 -6.10 20.12
N LEU A 138 -13.82 -5.61 21.29
CA LEU A 138 -12.43 -5.69 21.74
C LEU A 138 -12.23 -6.86 22.70
N LEU A 139 -11.10 -7.54 22.58
CA LEU A 139 -10.67 -8.53 23.54
C LEU A 139 -10.19 -7.87 24.83
N VAL A 140 -10.82 -8.25 25.94
CA VAL A 140 -10.44 -7.88 27.31
C VAL A 140 -10.15 -9.15 28.11
N LEU A 141 -9.19 -9.11 29.03
CA LEU A 141 -8.94 -10.26 29.92
C LEU A 141 -10.23 -10.60 30.68
N LYS A 142 -10.48 -11.89 30.86
CA LYS A 142 -11.53 -12.38 31.75
C LYS A 142 -11.11 -12.10 33.19
N ASP A 143 -12.04 -11.57 33.97
CA ASP A 143 -11.92 -11.42 35.42
C ASP A 143 -11.95 -12.78 36.14
#